data_AF-A0A7C3VP71-F1
#
_entry.id   AF-A0A7C3VP71-F1
#
_cell.length_a   1.000
_cell.length_b   1.000
_cell.length_c   1.000
_cell.angle_alpha   90.00
_cell.angle_beta   90.00
_cell.angle_gamma   90.00
#
_symmetry.space_group_name_H-M   'P 1'
#
loop_
_entity.id
_entity.type
_entity.pdbx_description
1 polymer ?
#
loop_
_entity_poly.entity_id
_entity_poly.type
_entity_poly.pdbx_seq_one_letter_code
_entity_poly.pdbx_strand_id
1 'polypeptide(L)'
;MTYLSRIEAFIANWEDRFVEVNPDEVFKQSPQGNINTDGTSACCDSPALSKYHRYFKKSIEPGVRDLTVALILKFNCITYSSCQGHLSTPDAAMRPRYVAMLPRDDNDYRRLFQILQDLADLTNSQLPENPVKVVLGSDILESETCTMPGITLFFVAADEISETTYFMELDKVYAHLCQIIQNYSV
;
A
#
# COMPACT_ATOMS: atom_id res chain seq x y z
N MET A 1 5.17 12.74 -6.02
CA MET A 1 6.23 13.13 -5.07
C MET A 1 5.61 13.16 -3.70
N THR A 2 6.03 12.24 -2.85
CA THR A 2 5.50 12.06 -1.49
C THR A 2 6.62 12.28 -0.49
N TYR A 3 6.33 13.04 0.56
CA TYR A 3 7.28 13.26 1.64
C TYR A 3 7.16 12.13 2.69
N LEU A 4 8.29 11.54 3.05
CA LEU A 4 8.40 10.56 4.14
C LEU A 4 9.59 10.97 5.01
N SER A 5 9.34 11.35 6.26
CA SER A 5 10.42 11.78 7.14
C SER A 5 11.35 10.62 7.51
N ARG A 6 12.65 10.92 7.62
CA ARG A 6 13.68 10.00 8.13
C ARG A 6 13.73 8.64 7.40
N ILE A 7 13.63 8.64 6.06
CA ILE A 7 13.66 7.44 5.21
C ILE A 7 14.77 6.45 5.60
N GLU A 8 16.01 6.92 5.77
CA GLU A 8 17.15 6.05 6.09
C GLU A 8 16.97 5.33 7.44
N ALA A 9 16.48 6.04 8.47
CA ALA A 9 16.19 5.46 9.76
C ALA A 9 15.00 4.49 9.70
N PHE A 10 13.98 4.81 8.90
CA PHE A 10 12.84 3.93 8.69
C PHE A 10 13.24 2.61 8.03
N ILE A 11 14.11 2.67 7.02
CA ILE A 11 14.70 1.48 6.37
C ILE A 11 15.51 0.66 7.37
N ALA A 12 16.41 1.31 8.12
CA ALA A 12 17.26 0.64 9.11
C ALA A 12 16.44 -0.06 10.22
N ASN A 13 15.35 0.56 10.65
CA ASN A 13 14.50 0.05 11.73
C ASN A 13 13.43 -0.94 11.27
N TRP A 14 13.30 -1.20 9.97
CA TRP A 14 12.26 -2.10 9.46
C TRP A 14 12.36 -3.51 10.05
N GLU A 15 13.58 -4.00 10.28
CA GLU A 15 13.85 -5.32 10.85
C GLU A 15 14.06 -5.30 12.38
N ASP A 16 14.00 -4.13 13.01
CA ASP A 16 14.21 -4.03 14.46
C ASP A 16 13.03 -4.63 15.22
N ARG A 17 13.32 -5.59 16.10
CA ARG A 17 12.31 -6.28 16.93
C ARG A 17 12.10 -5.61 18.29
N PHE A 18 12.94 -4.64 18.64
CA PHE A 18 12.94 -3.96 19.93
C PHE A 18 12.44 -2.50 19.81
N VAL A 19 11.64 -2.23 18.77
CA VAL A 19 11.06 -0.91 18.51
C VAL A 19 10.30 -0.44 19.75
N GLU A 20 10.76 0.68 20.31
CA GLU A 20 10.10 1.32 21.44
C GLU A 20 8.72 1.81 21.01
N VAL A 21 7.76 1.68 21.91
CA VAL A 21 6.37 2.09 21.67
C VAL A 21 6.20 3.46 22.28
N ASN A 22 6.05 4.47 21.45
CA ASN A 22 5.66 5.79 21.95
C ASN A 22 4.15 5.83 22.17
N PRO A 23 3.66 6.32 23.33
CA PRO A 23 2.23 6.50 23.59
C PRO A 23 1.56 7.43 22.57
N ASP A 24 2.35 8.31 21.93
CA ASP A 24 1.91 9.30 20.95
C ASP A 24 1.86 8.78 19.51
N GLU A 25 2.25 7.53 19.25
CA GLU A 25 2.11 6.87 17.94
C GLU A 25 0.65 6.39 17.72
N VAL A 26 -0.27 7.34 17.86
CA VAL A 26 -1.71 7.12 17.71
C VAL A 26 -2.12 7.57 16.32
N PHE A 27 -2.24 6.62 15.40
CA PHE A 27 -3.06 6.85 14.21
C PHE A 27 -4.52 6.96 14.62
N LYS A 28 -5.27 7.73 13.86
CA LYS A 28 -6.69 7.98 14.08
C LYS A 28 -7.49 7.35 12.94
N GLN A 29 -8.74 7.06 13.23
CA GLN A 29 -9.68 6.56 12.24
C GLN A 29 -10.75 7.62 11.96
N SER A 30 -10.97 7.96 10.68
CA SER A 30 -12.06 8.84 10.28
C SER A 30 -13.42 8.14 10.43
N PRO A 31 -14.55 8.87 10.45
CA PRO A 31 -15.89 8.26 10.42
C PRO A 31 -16.12 7.34 9.21
N GLN A 32 -15.42 7.58 8.11
CA GLN A 32 -15.48 6.79 6.87
C GLN A 32 -14.53 5.59 6.90
N GLY A 33 -13.73 5.45 7.96
CA GLY A 33 -12.86 4.31 8.19
C GLY A 33 -11.42 4.49 7.70
N ASN A 34 -11.05 5.68 7.20
CA ASN A 34 -9.67 6.00 6.82
C ASN A 34 -8.76 5.91 8.03
N ILE A 35 -7.57 5.32 7.91
CA ILE A 35 -6.56 5.34 8.96
C ILE A 35 -5.39 6.24 8.56
N ASN A 36 -5.16 7.31 9.32
CA ASN A 36 -4.12 8.32 9.05
C ASN A 36 -3.69 9.04 10.34
N THR A 37 -2.83 10.05 10.22
CA THR A 37 -2.26 10.77 11.37
C THR A 37 -3.24 11.77 12.03
N ASP A 38 -4.21 12.31 11.30
CA ASP A 38 -5.09 13.38 11.80
C ASP A 38 -6.56 12.97 12.07
N GLY A 39 -7.00 11.84 11.52
CA GLY A 39 -8.34 11.26 11.65
C GLY A 39 -9.36 11.78 10.63
N THR A 40 -8.94 12.44 9.55
CA THR A 40 -9.82 13.04 8.54
C THR A 40 -9.81 12.26 7.23
N SER A 41 -10.86 12.39 6.42
CA SER A 41 -10.95 11.69 5.13
C SER A 41 -10.11 12.34 4.03
N ALA A 42 -9.70 13.60 4.22
CA ALA A 42 -8.84 14.35 3.31
C ALA A 42 -7.34 14.09 3.55
N CYS A 43 -6.97 13.53 4.71
CA CYS A 43 -5.58 13.33 5.06
C CYS A 43 -4.89 12.30 4.16
N CYS A 44 -3.75 12.71 3.61
CA CYS A 44 -2.91 11.86 2.79
C CYS A 44 -1.84 11.13 3.62
N ASP A 45 -1.59 11.58 4.85
CA ASP A 45 -0.48 11.10 5.68
C ASP A 45 -0.80 9.77 6.34
N SER A 46 -0.08 8.73 5.94
CA SER A 46 -0.19 7.40 6.54
C SER A 46 0.76 7.29 7.74
N PRO A 47 0.37 6.60 8.83
CA PRO A 47 1.30 6.26 9.89
C PRO A 47 2.40 5.33 9.36
N ALA A 48 3.65 5.80 9.34
CA ALA A 48 4.81 5.02 8.94
C ALA A 48 5.37 4.24 10.14
N LEU A 49 4.79 3.07 10.42
CA LEU A 49 5.24 2.17 11.48
C LEU A 49 6.08 1.02 10.89
N SER A 50 7.13 0.57 11.58
CA SER A 50 7.90 -0.60 11.16
C SER A 50 7.13 -1.90 11.43
N LYS A 51 7.43 -2.98 10.69
CA LYS A 51 6.61 -4.22 10.72
C LYS A 51 6.52 -4.92 12.09
N TYR A 52 7.51 -4.71 12.97
CA TYR A 52 7.51 -5.27 14.32
C TYR A 52 6.89 -4.33 15.37
N HIS A 53 6.53 -3.11 14.98
CA HIS A 53 5.84 -2.20 15.88
C HIS A 53 4.48 -2.80 16.30
N ARG A 54 4.15 -2.75 17.59
CA ARG A 54 2.98 -3.46 18.15
C ARG A 54 1.64 -3.04 17.54
N TYR A 55 1.57 -1.83 16.97
CA TYR A 55 0.36 -1.31 16.34
C TYR A 55 0.40 -1.37 14.82
N PHE A 56 1.48 -1.88 14.21
CA PHE A 56 1.64 -1.97 12.75
C PHE A 56 0.42 -2.58 12.05
N LYS A 57 0.00 -3.78 12.46
CA LYS A 57 -1.16 -4.42 11.84
C LYS A 57 -2.46 -3.64 12.04
N LYS A 58 -2.59 -2.92 13.16
CA LYS A 58 -3.76 -2.09 13.47
C LYS A 58 -3.77 -0.76 12.72
N SER A 59 -2.60 -0.26 12.31
CA SER A 59 -2.48 0.98 11.53
C SER A 59 -2.82 0.80 10.05
N ILE A 60 -3.09 -0.43 9.62
CA ILE A 60 -3.48 -0.74 8.25
C ILE A 60 -5.00 -0.97 8.20
N GLU A 61 -5.65 -0.31 7.24
CA GLU A 61 -7.08 -0.42 6.98
C GLU A 61 -7.48 -1.88 6.67
N PRO A 62 -8.61 -2.40 7.21
CA PRO A 62 -8.98 -3.80 7.08
C PRO A 62 -9.02 -4.32 5.63
N GLY A 63 -9.52 -3.53 4.67
CA GLY A 63 -9.69 -3.97 3.28
C GLY A 63 -8.42 -4.11 2.46
N VAL A 64 -7.25 -3.70 2.98
CA VAL A 64 -5.94 -3.88 2.32
C VAL A 64 -4.91 -4.61 3.19
N ARG A 65 -5.23 -4.81 4.48
CA ARG A 65 -4.31 -5.36 5.48
C ARG A 65 -3.69 -6.69 5.10
N ASP A 66 -4.49 -7.64 4.62
CA ASP A 66 -3.99 -8.98 4.33
C ASP A 66 -3.03 -8.97 3.13
N LEU A 67 -3.32 -8.17 2.11
CA LEU A 67 -2.40 -7.93 1.00
C LEU A 67 -1.09 -7.29 1.48
N THR A 68 -1.17 -6.21 2.26
CA THR A 68 0.02 -5.53 2.80
C THR A 68 0.90 -6.50 3.60
N VAL A 69 0.30 -7.29 4.49
CA VAL A 69 1.03 -8.27 5.29
C VAL A 69 1.60 -9.39 4.41
N ALA A 70 0.86 -9.88 3.43
CA ALA A 70 1.33 -10.93 2.52
C ALA A 70 2.56 -10.47 1.71
N LEU A 71 2.53 -9.25 1.16
CA LEU A 71 3.65 -8.66 0.43
C LEU A 71 4.91 -8.58 1.30
N ILE A 72 4.78 -8.08 2.54
CA ILE A 72 5.89 -7.97 3.49
C ILE A 72 6.46 -9.35 3.82
N LEU A 73 5.61 -10.32 4.16
CA LEU A 73 6.08 -11.65 4.57
C LEU A 73 6.66 -12.45 3.41
N LYS A 74 6.11 -12.34 2.21
CA LYS A 74 6.51 -13.12 1.04
C LYS A 74 7.74 -12.54 0.34
N PHE A 75 7.81 -11.23 0.21
CA PHE A 75 8.83 -10.55 -0.60
C PHE A 75 9.80 -9.69 0.20
N ASN A 76 9.64 -9.65 1.52
CA ASN A 76 10.43 -8.84 2.44
C ASN A 76 10.48 -7.36 2.05
N CYS A 77 9.39 -6.80 1.52
CA CYS A 77 9.32 -5.39 1.17
C CYS A 77 9.08 -4.50 2.40
N ILE A 78 9.43 -3.22 2.28
CA ILE A 78 9.05 -2.17 3.24
C ILE A 78 7.83 -1.46 2.68
N THR A 79 6.79 -1.26 3.50
CA THR A 79 5.58 -0.53 3.11
C THR A 79 5.46 0.74 3.92
N TYR A 80 5.21 1.88 3.27
CA TYR A 80 5.11 3.18 3.96
C TYR A 80 3.70 3.79 3.90
N SER A 81 2.86 3.34 2.97
CA SER A 81 1.47 3.77 2.86
C SER A 81 0.61 2.67 2.24
N SER A 82 -0.67 2.63 2.59
CA SER A 82 -1.66 1.75 1.97
C SER A 82 -3.05 2.32 2.18
N CYS A 83 -3.97 2.03 1.26
CA CYS A 83 -5.37 2.43 1.37
C CYS A 83 -6.27 1.30 0.90
N GLN A 84 -7.38 1.06 1.58
CA GLN A 84 -8.39 0.06 1.17
C GLN A 84 -9.26 0.53 0.00
N GLY A 85 -9.13 1.81 -0.36
CA GLY A 85 -9.97 2.51 -1.31
C GLY A 85 -11.22 3.07 -0.65
N HIS A 86 -11.65 4.26 -1.08
CA HIS A 86 -12.81 4.97 -0.52
C HIS A 86 -13.57 5.68 -1.64
N LEU A 87 -14.90 5.64 -1.58
CA LEU A 87 -15.78 6.43 -2.45
C LEU A 87 -15.48 7.92 -2.28
N SER A 88 -15.76 8.70 -3.33
CA SER A 88 -15.74 10.16 -3.20
C SER A 88 -16.75 10.63 -2.15
N THR A 89 -16.36 11.67 -1.43
CA THR A 89 -17.20 12.37 -0.45
C THR A 89 -17.18 13.87 -0.80
N PRO A 90 -18.06 14.71 -0.22
CA PRO A 90 -18.02 16.15 -0.47
C PRO A 90 -16.65 16.80 -0.21
N ASP A 91 -15.87 16.22 0.71
CA ASP A 91 -14.60 16.76 1.18
C ASP A 91 -13.36 16.05 0.59
N ALA A 92 -13.54 14.96 -0.16
CA ALA A 92 -12.43 14.17 -0.71
C ALA A 92 -12.80 13.44 -2.00
N ALA A 93 -11.88 13.43 -2.97
CA ALA A 93 -12.01 12.63 -4.17
C ALA A 93 -11.96 11.11 -3.86
N MET A 94 -12.43 10.30 -4.80
CA MET A 94 -12.32 8.84 -4.73
C MET A 94 -10.85 8.44 -4.58
N ARG A 95 -10.58 7.46 -3.71
CA ARG A 95 -9.24 6.90 -3.52
C ARG A 95 -9.23 5.44 -3.99
N PRO A 96 -8.31 5.05 -4.89
CA PRO A 96 -8.15 3.65 -5.25
C PRO A 96 -7.58 2.85 -4.08
N ARG A 97 -7.72 1.51 -4.13
CA ARG A 97 -7.02 0.61 -3.22
C ARG A 97 -5.57 0.54 -3.66
N TYR A 98 -4.63 0.62 -2.72
CA TYR A 98 -3.21 0.52 -3.04
C TYR A 98 -2.35 0.06 -1.87
N VAL A 99 -1.15 -0.42 -2.20
CA VAL A 99 -0.05 -0.62 -1.26
C VAL A 99 1.21 0.02 -1.84
N ALA A 100 1.81 0.94 -1.10
CA ALA A 100 3.01 1.65 -1.49
C ALA A 100 4.23 1.11 -0.73
N MET A 101 5.30 0.87 -1.48
CA MET A 101 6.51 0.20 -1.05
C MET A 101 7.73 1.10 -1.22
N LEU A 102 8.62 1.02 -0.25
CA LEU A 102 9.90 1.72 -0.22
C LEU A 102 11.02 0.69 -0.42
N PRO A 103 11.62 0.61 -1.61
CA PRO A 103 12.80 -0.20 -1.83
C PRO A 103 13.98 0.31 -0.99
N ARG A 104 14.83 -0.62 -0.53
CA ARG A 104 16.02 -0.27 0.28
C ARG A 104 17.14 0.36 -0.52
N ASP A 105 17.26 -0.06 -1.77
CA ASP A 105 18.28 0.35 -2.73
C ASP A 105 17.82 0.00 -4.16
N ASP A 106 18.66 0.29 -5.15
CA ASP A 106 18.36 0.04 -6.57
C ASP A 106 18.21 -1.44 -6.94
N ASN A 107 18.87 -2.35 -6.21
CA ASN A 107 18.71 -3.78 -6.43
C ASN A 107 17.36 -4.25 -5.91
N ASP A 108 16.98 -3.79 -4.72
CA ASP A 108 15.67 -4.05 -4.12
C ASP A 108 14.56 -3.45 -4.98
N TYR A 109 14.76 -2.25 -5.55
CA TYR A 109 13.81 -1.62 -6.47
C TYR A 109 13.56 -2.51 -7.68
N ARG A 110 14.61 -2.91 -8.41
CA ARG A 110 14.48 -3.73 -9.62
C ARG A 110 13.84 -5.08 -9.32
N ARG A 111 14.23 -5.72 -8.22
CA ARG A 111 13.66 -7.00 -7.77
C ARG A 111 12.16 -6.86 -7.47
N LEU A 112 11.79 -5.89 -6.63
CA LEU A 112 10.38 -5.68 -6.25
C LEU A 112 9.54 -5.28 -7.46
N PHE A 113 10.04 -4.38 -8.31
CA PHE A 113 9.34 -3.97 -9.51
C PHE A 113 9.02 -5.17 -10.41
N GLN A 114 10.00 -6.04 -10.69
CA GLN A 114 9.78 -7.23 -11.51
C GLN A 114 8.74 -8.17 -10.89
N ILE A 115 8.87 -8.50 -9.60
CA ILE A 115 7.91 -9.37 -8.90
C ILE A 115 6.50 -8.78 -8.98
N LEU A 116 6.35 -7.49 -8.68
CA LEU A 116 5.05 -6.83 -8.66
C LEU A 116 4.45 -6.72 -10.07
N GLN A 117 5.29 -6.55 -11.09
CA GLN A 117 4.87 -6.51 -12.49
C GLN A 117 4.35 -7.88 -12.91
N ASP A 118 5.07 -8.96 -12.60
CA ASP A 118 4.64 -10.33 -12.88
C ASP A 118 3.30 -10.66 -12.19
N LEU A 119 3.14 -10.23 -10.93
CA LEU A 119 1.90 -10.41 -10.17
C LEU A 119 0.74 -9.63 -10.80
N ALA A 120 0.97 -8.39 -11.22
CA ALA A 120 -0.03 -7.55 -11.87
C ALA A 120 -0.46 -8.17 -13.21
N ASP A 121 0.50 -8.55 -14.05
CA ASP A 121 0.26 -9.17 -15.35
C ASP A 121 -0.46 -10.51 -15.23
N LEU A 122 -0.06 -11.35 -14.27
CA LEU A 122 -0.72 -12.62 -14.00
C LEU A 122 -2.17 -12.41 -13.51
N THR A 123 -2.39 -11.46 -12.61
CA THR A 123 -3.74 -11.12 -12.11
C THR A 123 -4.64 -10.65 -13.25
N ASN A 124 -4.15 -9.71 -14.05
CA ASN A 124 -4.91 -9.10 -15.15
C ASN A 124 -5.19 -10.10 -16.28
N SER A 125 -4.23 -10.98 -16.61
CA SER A 125 -4.40 -12.01 -17.65
C SER A 125 -5.39 -13.11 -17.26
N GLN A 126 -5.53 -13.42 -15.96
CA GLN A 126 -6.48 -14.40 -15.46
C GLN A 126 -7.88 -13.82 -15.23
N LEU A 127 -8.00 -12.49 -15.17
CA LEU A 127 -9.27 -11.75 -15.07
C LEU A 127 -9.40 -10.70 -16.20
N PRO A 128 -9.36 -11.12 -17.49
CA PRO A 128 -9.29 -10.19 -18.61
C PRO A 128 -10.52 -9.29 -18.71
N GLU A 129 -11.71 -9.82 -18.41
CA GLU A 129 -12.99 -9.11 -18.47
C GLU A 129 -13.30 -8.26 -17.23
N ASN A 130 -12.49 -8.36 -16.16
CA ASN A 130 -12.76 -7.57 -14.96
C ASN A 130 -12.38 -6.10 -15.20
N PRO A 131 -13.27 -5.13 -14.87
CA PRO A 131 -12.99 -3.72 -15.08
C PRO A 131 -11.94 -3.14 -14.12
N VAL A 132 -11.60 -3.84 -13.03
CA VAL A 132 -10.52 -3.43 -12.13
C VAL A 132 -9.23 -4.12 -12.55
N LYS A 133 -8.19 -3.33 -12.76
CA LYS A 133 -6.84 -3.80 -13.13
C LYS A 133 -5.86 -3.52 -12.01
N VAL A 134 -4.90 -4.43 -11.85
CA VAL A 134 -3.74 -4.22 -10.98
C VAL A 134 -2.65 -3.56 -11.82
N VAL A 135 -2.11 -2.43 -11.38
CA VAL A 135 -1.06 -1.70 -12.11
C VAL A 135 0.02 -1.22 -11.16
N LEU A 136 1.22 -0.98 -11.71
CA LEU A 136 2.30 -0.36 -10.97
C LEU A 136 2.35 1.14 -11.24
N GLY A 137 2.39 1.92 -10.18
CA GLY A 137 2.83 3.30 -10.19
C GLY A 137 4.26 3.42 -9.70
N SER A 138 5.01 4.35 -10.27
CA SER A 138 6.26 4.85 -9.69
C SER A 138 5.98 6.15 -8.95
N ASP A 139 6.70 6.37 -7.85
CA ASP A 139 6.70 7.64 -7.14
C ASP A 139 8.13 8.04 -6.79
N ILE A 140 8.30 9.30 -6.42
CA ILE A 140 9.54 9.84 -5.89
C ILE A 140 9.29 10.19 -4.43
N LEU A 141 10.01 9.50 -3.54
CA LEU A 141 9.99 9.73 -2.11
C LEU A 141 11.07 10.73 -1.75
N GLU A 142 10.67 11.78 -1.04
CA GLU A 142 11.56 12.81 -0.54
C GLU A 142 11.60 12.78 0.99
N SER A 143 12.78 13.01 1.55
CA SER A 143 12.99 13.21 2.98
C SER A 143 13.92 14.38 3.22
N GLU A 144 14.24 14.64 4.49
CA GLU A 144 15.19 15.68 4.88
C GLU A 144 16.60 15.48 4.28
N THR A 145 16.99 14.23 4.01
CA THR A 145 18.38 13.87 3.67
C THR A 145 18.55 13.16 2.34
N CYS A 146 17.48 12.60 1.76
CA CYS A 146 17.58 11.84 0.50
C CYS A 146 16.29 11.86 -0.33
N THR A 147 16.45 11.47 -1.60
CA THR A 147 15.37 11.19 -2.54
C THR A 147 15.53 9.76 -3.05
N MET A 148 14.44 8.98 -3.06
CA MET A 148 14.44 7.58 -3.44
C MET A 148 13.22 7.21 -4.28
N PRO A 149 13.31 6.22 -5.18
CA PRO A 149 12.14 5.77 -5.93
C PRO A 149 11.21 4.95 -5.03
N GLY A 150 9.90 5.20 -5.12
CA GLY A 150 8.83 4.38 -4.54
C GLY A 150 8.14 3.52 -5.60
N ILE A 151 7.54 2.41 -5.16
CA ILE A 151 6.72 1.55 -6.02
C ILE A 151 5.35 1.41 -5.39
N THR A 152 4.28 1.65 -6.14
CA THR A 152 2.91 1.50 -5.63
C THR A 152 2.14 0.52 -6.48
N LEU A 153 1.58 -0.49 -5.83
CA LEU A 153 0.65 -1.45 -6.44
C LEU A 153 -0.76 -0.89 -6.29
N PHE A 154 -1.37 -0.47 -7.40
CA PHE A 154 -2.70 0.11 -7.44
C PHE A 154 -3.73 -0.87 -8.00
N PHE A 155 -4.95 -0.75 -7.49
CA PHE A 155 -6.15 -1.26 -8.15
C PHE A 155 -6.84 -0.07 -8.82
N VAL A 156 -6.90 -0.08 -10.15
CA VAL A 156 -7.46 1.02 -10.95
C VAL A 156 -8.66 0.54 -11.74
N ALA A 157 -9.64 1.40 -11.92
CA ALA A 157 -10.75 1.14 -12.84
C ALA A 157 -10.28 1.31 -14.28
N ALA A 158 -10.81 0.49 -15.19
CA ALA A 158 -10.82 0.77 -16.62
C ALA A 158 -11.61 2.06 -16.89
N ASP A 159 -11.36 2.66 -18.04
CA ASP A 159 -12.02 3.92 -18.44
C ASP A 159 -13.54 3.79 -18.40
N GLU A 160 -14.20 4.90 -18.04
CA GLU A 160 -15.68 5.05 -18.03
C GLU A 160 -16.45 4.18 -17.02
N ILE A 161 -15.76 3.49 -16.10
CA ILE A 161 -16.39 2.70 -15.05
C ILE A 161 -16.78 3.59 -13.85
N SER A 162 -18.02 3.42 -13.36
CA SER A 162 -18.49 4.14 -12.17
C SER A 162 -17.76 3.71 -10.89
N GLU A 163 -17.63 4.60 -9.90
CA GLU A 163 -17.03 4.24 -8.61
C GLU A 163 -17.73 3.05 -7.95
N THR A 164 -19.07 2.99 -8.02
CA THR A 164 -19.87 1.87 -7.51
C THR A 164 -19.46 0.55 -8.16
N THR A 165 -19.33 0.52 -9.49
CA THR A 165 -18.89 -0.67 -10.22
C THR A 165 -17.46 -1.05 -9.87
N TYR A 166 -16.56 -0.06 -9.74
CA TYR A 166 -15.19 -0.30 -9.28
C TYR A 166 -15.17 -1.01 -7.91
N PHE A 167 -15.88 -0.48 -6.90
CA PHE A 167 -15.89 -1.10 -5.57
C PHE A 167 -16.60 -2.46 -5.53
N MET A 168 -17.61 -2.69 -6.38
CA MET A 168 -18.26 -4.01 -6.50
C MET A 168 -17.32 -5.09 -7.07
N GLU A 169 -16.45 -4.72 -8.01
CA GLU A 169 -15.55 -5.67 -8.68
C GLU A 169 -14.17 -5.78 -8.02
N LEU A 170 -13.76 -4.75 -7.26
CA LEU A 170 -12.46 -4.64 -6.58
C LEU A 170 -12.14 -5.87 -5.73
N ASP A 171 -13.08 -6.35 -4.92
CA ASP A 171 -12.82 -7.43 -3.98
C ASP A 171 -12.54 -8.77 -4.68
N LYS A 172 -13.06 -8.98 -5.91
CA LYS A 172 -12.73 -10.17 -6.71
C LYS A 172 -11.27 -10.13 -7.15
N VAL A 173 -10.80 -9.00 -7.66
CA VAL A 173 -9.41 -8.81 -8.10
C VAL A 173 -8.46 -8.86 -6.91
N TYR A 174 -8.83 -8.25 -5.79
CA TYR A 174 -8.08 -8.29 -4.54
C TYR A 174 -7.90 -9.72 -4.02
N ALA A 175 -8.98 -10.49 -3.93
CA ALA A 175 -8.92 -11.87 -3.46
C ALA A 175 -8.06 -12.73 -4.39
N HIS A 176 -8.17 -12.51 -5.71
CA HIS A 176 -7.38 -13.23 -6.72
C HIS A 176 -5.88 -12.92 -6.61
N LEU A 177 -5.50 -11.64 -6.50
CA LEU A 177 -4.11 -11.25 -6.28
C LEU A 177 -3.54 -11.87 -4.99
N CYS A 178 -4.31 -11.87 -3.90
CA CYS A 178 -3.89 -12.50 -2.65
C CYS A 178 -3.60 -14.00 -2.83
N GLN A 179 -4.42 -14.72 -3.61
CA GLN A 179 -4.18 -16.13 -3.92
C GLN A 179 -2.93 -16.33 -4.78
N ILE A 180 -2.71 -15.47 -5.78
CA ILE A 180 -1.50 -15.52 -6.60
C ILE A 180 -0.25 -15.33 -5.71
N ILE A 181 -0.23 -14.34 -4.83
CA ILE A 181 0.92 -14.07 -3.94
C ILE A 181 1.24 -15.28 -3.05
N GLN A 182 0.22 -15.94 -2.51
CA GLN A 182 0.40 -17.14 -1.68
C GLN A 182 1.15 -18.24 -2.46
N ASN A 183 0.78 -18.43 -3.73
CA ASN A 183 1.31 -19.48 -4.61
C ASN A 183 2.56 -19.05 -5.41
N TYR A 184 2.94 -17.77 -5.39
CA TYR A 184 4.08 -17.27 -6.13
C TYR A 184 5.38 -17.88 -5.58
N SER A 185 6.23 -18.39 -6.47
CA SER A 185 7.53 -18.96 -6.12
C SER A 185 8.61 -17.89 -6.25
N VAL A 186 9.42 -17.72 -5.21
CA VAL A 186 10.55 -16.75 -5.16
C VAL A 186 11.83 -17.44 -5.57
#